data_AF-A0A6G3MG25-F1
#
_entry.id   AF-A0A6G3MG25-F1
#
_cell.length_a   1.000
_cell.length_b   1.000
_cell.length_c   1.000
_cell.angle_alpha   90.00
_cell.angle_beta   90.00
_cell.angle_gamma   90.00
#
_symmetry.space_group_name_H-M   'P 1'
#
loop_
_entity.id
_entity.type
_entity.pdbx_description
1 polymer ?
#
loop_
_entity_poly.entity_id
_entity_poly.type
_entity_poly.pdbx_seq_one_letter_code
_entity_poly.pdbx_strand_id
1 'polypeptide(L)'
;MYTLVRQSPKGPPEFTKALIVCPASLVKNWEKEVEKWIGTRLNVVTVEGGGKDAISERIQKYRYHPMNQPIVLIISYESFRMNVESIALIQIGLIICDEGHRLKNQDNQIYQALCNLTVQRRILISGTPIQNDLLEYFSLVHFVNQGILGTRNEFKRNYENPILSGRDALATDKEREIGDQKLKELLQIVNRCIIRRTCIHF
;
A
#
# COMPACT_ATOMS: atom_id res chain seq x y z
N MET A 1 -1.11 7.76 -11.19
CA MET A 1 -0.05 6.91 -11.77
C MET A 1 0.48 7.47 -13.09
N TYR A 2 -0.34 7.57 -14.15
CA TYR A 2 0.12 7.97 -15.50
C TYR A 2 0.91 9.30 -15.55
N THR A 3 0.49 10.32 -14.80
CA THR A 3 1.22 11.59 -14.71
C THR A 3 2.65 11.42 -14.21
N LEU A 4 2.85 10.63 -13.15
CA LEU A 4 4.16 10.45 -12.51
C LEU A 4 5.13 9.63 -13.39
N VAL A 5 4.59 8.74 -14.23
CA VAL A 5 5.40 7.98 -15.20
C VAL A 5 5.75 8.77 -16.46
N ARG A 6 5.27 10.00 -16.59
CA ARG A 6 5.52 10.87 -17.75
C ARG A 6 6.21 12.18 -17.39
N GLN A 7 6.00 12.70 -16.19
CA GLN A 7 6.34 14.07 -15.83
C GLN A 7 6.87 14.15 -14.40
N SER A 8 7.79 15.08 -14.18
CA SER A 8 8.10 15.65 -12.86
C SER A 8 8.28 17.17 -13.00
N PRO A 9 8.20 17.93 -11.90
CA PRO A 9 8.54 19.35 -11.90
C PRO A 9 9.97 19.66 -12.39
N LYS A 10 10.87 18.66 -12.37
CA LYS A 10 12.28 18.79 -12.77
C LYS A 10 12.53 18.40 -14.23
N GLY A 11 11.50 17.98 -14.97
CA GLY A 11 11.61 17.53 -16.37
C GLY A 11 11.40 16.03 -16.56
N PRO A 12 12.35 15.16 -16.15
CA PRO A 12 12.23 13.72 -16.40
C PRO A 12 11.10 13.08 -15.57
N PRO A 13 10.56 11.92 -15.94
CA PRO A 13 9.56 11.22 -15.13
C PRO A 13 10.04 10.97 -13.69
N GLU A 14 9.13 11.03 -12.71
CA GLU A 14 9.44 10.69 -11.32
C GLU A 14 9.86 9.23 -11.17
N PHE A 15 9.29 8.35 -11.98
CA PHE A 15 9.67 6.95 -12.10
C PHE A 15 9.15 6.36 -13.41
N THR A 16 9.63 5.17 -13.80
CA THR A 16 9.22 4.52 -15.06
C THR A 16 8.56 3.15 -14.83
N LYS A 17 8.69 2.60 -13.61
CA LYS A 17 8.16 1.30 -13.20
C LYS A 17 7.22 1.43 -12.02
N ALA A 18 6.00 0.95 -12.19
CA ALA A 18 4.98 0.86 -11.14
C ALA A 18 4.53 -0.59 -10.92
N LEU A 19 4.19 -0.90 -9.68
CA LEU A 19 3.68 -2.21 -9.26
C LEU A 19 2.28 -2.05 -8.68
N ILE A 20 1.33 -2.83 -9.19
CA ILE A 20 -0.01 -2.97 -8.64
C ILE A 20 -0.14 -4.38 -8.08
N VAL A 21 -0.41 -4.47 -6.78
CA VAL A 21 -0.66 -5.72 -6.08
C VAL A 21 -2.14 -5.76 -5.67
N CYS A 22 -2.87 -6.75 -6.16
CA CYS A 22 -4.31 -6.84 -5.96
C CYS A 22 -4.76 -8.30 -5.70
N PRO A 23 -6.03 -8.54 -5.32
CA PRO A 23 -6.62 -9.88 -5.38
C PRO A 23 -6.47 -10.49 -6.78
N ALA A 24 -6.30 -11.82 -6.85
CA ALA A 24 -6.14 -12.53 -8.12
C ALA A 24 -7.30 -12.29 -9.09
N SER A 25 -8.53 -12.21 -8.58
CA SER A 25 -9.74 -11.91 -9.34
C SER A 25 -9.76 -10.51 -9.96
N LEU A 26 -8.96 -9.57 -9.45
CA LEU A 26 -8.92 -8.19 -9.91
C LEU A 26 -7.76 -7.89 -10.88
N VAL A 27 -6.85 -8.84 -11.13
CA VAL A 27 -5.69 -8.63 -12.02
C VAL A 27 -6.13 -8.21 -13.43
N LYS A 28 -7.05 -8.97 -14.06
CA LYS A 28 -7.61 -8.61 -15.38
C LYS A 28 -8.44 -7.33 -15.34
N ASN A 29 -9.11 -7.06 -14.22
CA ASN A 29 -9.91 -5.85 -14.11
C ASN A 29 -9.02 -4.60 -14.13
N TRP A 30 -7.91 -4.63 -13.40
CA TRP A 30 -6.89 -3.57 -13.44
C TRP A 30 -6.30 -3.39 -14.84
N GLU A 31 -5.97 -4.47 -15.54
CA GLU A 31 -5.49 -4.40 -16.93
C GLU A 31 -6.50 -3.69 -17.85
N LYS A 32 -7.76 -4.11 -17.80
CA LYS A 32 -8.86 -3.50 -18.59
C LYS A 32 -9.05 -2.02 -18.28
N GLU A 33 -8.97 -1.62 -17.01
CA GLU A 33 -9.09 -0.20 -16.64
C GLU A 33 -7.90 0.61 -17.15
N VAL A 34 -6.67 0.09 -17.07
CA VAL A 34 -5.51 0.77 -17.67
C VAL A 34 -5.66 0.91 -19.18
N GLU A 35 -6.07 -0.15 -19.87
CA GLU A 35 -6.31 -0.12 -21.32
C GLU A 35 -7.42 0.87 -21.70
N LYS A 36 -8.56 0.83 -21.02
CA LYS A 36 -9.70 1.72 -21.25
C LYS A 36 -9.33 3.20 -21.14
N TRP A 37 -8.60 3.60 -20.10
CA TRP A 37 -8.31 5.02 -19.84
C TRP A 37 -7.04 5.52 -20.51
N ILE A 38 -6.01 4.68 -20.61
CA ILE A 38 -4.67 5.08 -21.07
C ILE A 38 -4.36 4.54 -22.47
N GLY A 39 -4.89 3.38 -22.83
CA GLY A 39 -4.59 2.68 -24.09
C GLY A 39 -3.14 2.24 -24.14
N THR A 40 -2.56 2.22 -25.35
CA THR A 40 -1.19 1.75 -25.63
C THR A 40 -0.08 2.69 -25.15
N ARG A 41 -0.43 3.81 -24.51
CA ARG A 41 0.54 4.80 -23.99
C ARG A 41 1.28 4.32 -22.74
N LEU A 42 0.83 3.23 -22.13
CA LEU A 42 1.43 2.62 -20.96
C LEU A 42 1.57 1.11 -21.19
N ASN A 43 2.78 0.60 -21.04
CA ASN A 43 3.00 -0.84 -21.14
C ASN A 43 2.46 -1.52 -19.87
N VAL A 44 1.76 -2.64 -20.05
CA VAL A 44 1.20 -3.42 -18.95
C VAL A 44 1.71 -4.85 -19.06
N VAL A 45 2.11 -5.41 -17.92
CA VAL A 45 2.40 -6.83 -17.77
C VAL A 45 1.54 -7.36 -16.63
N THR A 46 0.72 -8.35 -16.92
CA THR A 46 -0.09 -9.06 -15.94
C THR A 46 0.56 -10.39 -15.58
N VAL A 47 0.56 -10.73 -14.29
CA VAL A 47 1.03 -12.02 -13.79
C VAL A 47 -0.19 -12.84 -13.37
N GLU A 48 -0.69 -13.64 -14.31
CA GLU A 48 -1.83 -14.51 -14.12
C GLU A 48 -1.67 -15.84 -14.85
N GLY A 49 -1.97 -16.94 -14.16
CA GLY A 49 -1.93 -18.30 -14.72
C GLY A 49 -0.56 -18.70 -15.25
N GLY A 50 -0.48 -19.93 -15.75
CA GLY A 50 0.76 -20.52 -16.24
C GLY A 50 1.67 -21.07 -15.13
N GLY A 51 2.64 -21.89 -15.55
CA GLY A 51 3.65 -22.44 -14.65
C GLY A 51 4.67 -21.39 -14.18
N LYS A 52 5.58 -21.81 -13.31
CA LYS A 52 6.64 -20.95 -12.75
C LYS A 52 7.46 -20.23 -13.83
N ASP A 53 7.75 -20.90 -14.94
CA ASP A 53 8.57 -20.34 -16.02
C ASP A 53 7.88 -19.17 -16.72
N ALA A 54 6.58 -19.28 -17.02
CA ALA A 54 5.80 -18.21 -17.63
C ALA A 54 5.69 -16.98 -16.70
N ILE A 55 5.56 -17.21 -15.39
CA ILE A 55 5.56 -16.13 -14.39
C ILE A 55 6.94 -15.45 -14.36
N SER A 56 8.01 -16.24 -14.34
CA SER A 56 9.39 -15.73 -14.35
C SER A 56 9.66 -14.88 -15.60
N GLU A 57 9.25 -15.34 -16.78
CA GLU A 57 9.40 -14.61 -18.05
C GLU A 57 8.71 -13.24 -18.00
N ARG A 58 7.47 -13.17 -17.47
CA ARG A 58 6.74 -11.90 -17.33
C ARG A 58 7.44 -10.94 -16.36
N ILE A 59 7.97 -11.45 -15.25
CA ILE A 59 8.73 -10.63 -14.29
C ILE A 59 10.04 -10.15 -14.92
N GLN A 60 10.73 -10.99 -15.69
CA GLN A 60 11.93 -10.60 -16.44
C GLN A 60 11.62 -9.53 -17.50
N LYS A 61 10.53 -9.69 -18.25
CA LYS A 61 10.04 -8.67 -19.21
C LYS A 61 9.83 -7.33 -18.52
N TYR A 62 9.22 -7.32 -17.34
CA TYR A 62 9.05 -6.11 -16.53
C TYR A 62 10.40 -5.55 -16.03
N ARG A 63 11.29 -6.42 -15.53
CA ARG A 63 12.61 -6.04 -15.00
C ARG A 63 13.51 -5.42 -16.05
N TYR A 64 13.59 -6.00 -17.24
CA TYR A 64 14.47 -5.55 -18.32
C TYR A 64 13.81 -4.60 -19.32
N HIS A 65 12.57 -4.16 -19.04
CA HIS A 65 11.88 -3.18 -19.88
C HIS A 65 12.70 -1.89 -20.01
N PRO A 66 12.77 -1.29 -21.22
CA PRO A 66 13.48 -0.04 -21.47
C PRO A 66 13.08 1.06 -20.49
N MET A 67 14.08 1.72 -19.89
CA MET A 67 13.85 2.76 -18.88
C MET A 67 13.19 4.03 -19.44
N ASN A 68 13.30 4.29 -20.75
CA ASN A 68 12.67 5.42 -21.41
C ASN A 68 11.17 5.19 -21.72
N GLN A 69 10.63 4.02 -21.40
CA GLN A 69 9.24 3.67 -21.65
C GLN A 69 8.56 3.22 -20.35
N PRO A 70 7.43 3.84 -19.98
CA PRO A 70 6.76 3.51 -18.74
C PRO A 70 6.09 2.13 -18.81
N ILE A 71 6.15 1.39 -17.72
CA ILE A 71 5.57 0.06 -17.58
C ILE A 71 4.95 -0.16 -16.19
N VAL A 72 3.86 -0.91 -16.16
CA VAL A 72 3.18 -1.36 -14.94
C VAL A 72 3.16 -2.88 -14.87
N LEU A 73 3.57 -3.43 -13.73
CA LEU A 73 3.34 -4.83 -13.38
C LEU A 73 2.08 -4.94 -12.54
N ILE A 74 1.13 -5.78 -12.93
CA ILE A 74 -0.08 -6.10 -12.17
C ILE A 74 0.03 -7.56 -11.74
N ILE A 75 0.04 -7.80 -10.43
CA ILE A 75 0.31 -9.11 -9.85
C ILE A 75 -0.64 -9.40 -8.68
N SER A 76 -1.01 -10.65 -8.50
CA SER A 76 -1.77 -11.06 -7.32
C SER A 76 -0.90 -11.03 -6.06
N TYR A 77 -1.49 -10.86 -4.88
CA TYR A 77 -0.77 -10.97 -3.61
C TYR A 77 0.01 -12.29 -3.45
N GLU A 78 -0.56 -13.41 -3.89
CA GLU A 78 0.09 -14.73 -3.77
C GLU A 78 1.25 -14.86 -4.76
N SER A 79 1.05 -14.47 -6.02
CA SER A 79 2.11 -14.47 -7.02
C SER A 79 3.25 -13.52 -6.63
N PHE A 80 2.93 -12.38 -6.02
CA PHE A 80 3.92 -11.46 -5.48
C PHE A 80 4.76 -12.13 -4.39
N ARG A 81 4.11 -12.77 -3.41
CA ARG A 81 4.79 -13.48 -2.31
C ARG A 81 5.77 -14.53 -2.83
N MET A 82 5.34 -15.33 -3.79
CA MET A 82 6.17 -16.40 -4.38
C MET A 82 7.36 -15.88 -5.19
N ASN A 83 7.35 -14.61 -5.61
CA ASN A 83 8.38 -14.04 -6.48
C ASN A 83 9.01 -12.77 -5.89
N VAL A 84 8.91 -12.58 -4.57
CA VAL A 84 9.38 -11.37 -3.88
C VAL A 84 10.87 -11.11 -4.15
N GLU A 85 11.70 -12.15 -4.16
CA GLU A 85 13.15 -12.03 -4.37
C GLU A 85 13.47 -11.41 -5.73
N SER A 86 12.83 -11.90 -6.80
CA SER A 86 12.99 -11.37 -8.16
C SER A 86 12.49 -9.94 -8.28
N ILE A 87 11.39 -9.60 -7.60
CA ILE A 87 10.76 -8.28 -7.64
C ILE A 87 11.53 -7.26 -6.81
N ALA A 88 12.10 -7.65 -5.66
CA ALA A 88 12.87 -6.79 -4.77
C ALA A 88 14.16 -6.25 -5.42
N LEU A 89 14.67 -6.95 -6.43
CA LEU A 89 15.81 -6.52 -7.24
C LEU A 89 15.47 -5.44 -8.28
N ILE A 90 14.20 -5.05 -8.40
CA ILE A 90 13.72 -4.07 -9.38
C ILE A 90 13.53 -2.72 -8.68
N GLN A 91 14.10 -1.67 -9.26
CA GLN A 91 13.83 -0.31 -8.81
C GLN A 91 12.40 0.10 -9.20
N ILE A 92 11.50 0.10 -8.22
CA ILE A 92 10.08 0.44 -8.38
C ILE A 92 9.84 1.82 -7.77
N GLY A 93 9.18 2.71 -8.50
CA GLY A 93 8.92 4.08 -8.02
C GLY A 93 7.58 4.25 -7.30
N LEU A 94 6.62 3.38 -7.60
CA LEU A 94 5.29 3.39 -7.01
C LEU A 94 4.77 1.97 -6.81
N ILE A 95 4.24 1.69 -5.62
CA ILE A 95 3.40 0.52 -5.32
C ILE A 95 1.97 0.99 -5.05
N ILE A 96 1.01 0.29 -5.63
CA ILE A 96 -0.42 0.38 -5.30
C ILE A 96 -0.85 -0.98 -4.75
N CYS A 97 -1.34 -1.02 -3.52
CA CYS A 97 -1.93 -2.21 -2.91
C CYS A 97 -3.45 -2.04 -2.85
N ASP A 98 -4.15 -2.87 -3.61
CA ASP A 98 -5.61 -2.90 -3.67
C ASP A 98 -6.18 -3.87 -2.63
N GLU A 99 -7.36 -3.59 -2.10
CA GLU A 99 -7.94 -4.29 -0.95
C GLU A 99 -6.98 -4.41 0.24
N GLY A 100 -6.39 -3.28 0.63
CA GLY A 100 -5.36 -3.16 1.66
C GLY A 100 -5.79 -3.64 3.05
N HIS A 101 -7.08 -3.90 3.29
CA HIS A 101 -7.53 -4.64 4.47
C HIS A 101 -6.87 -6.04 4.56
N ARG A 102 -6.39 -6.62 3.46
CA ARG A 102 -5.58 -7.85 3.49
C ARG A 102 -4.20 -7.68 4.15
N LEU A 103 -3.75 -6.44 4.33
CA LEU A 103 -2.46 -6.06 4.91
C LEU A 103 -2.58 -5.62 6.39
N LYS A 104 -3.71 -5.93 7.04
CA LYS A 104 -3.96 -5.60 8.46
C LYS A 104 -2.97 -6.26 9.43
N ASN A 105 -2.52 -7.48 9.13
CA ASN A 105 -1.62 -8.23 10.00
C ASN A 105 -0.15 -8.03 9.59
N GLN A 106 0.66 -7.39 10.45
CA GLN A 106 2.09 -7.18 10.22
C GLN A 106 2.90 -8.47 10.17
N ASP A 107 2.41 -9.54 10.81
CA ASP A 107 3.10 -10.83 10.85
C ASP A 107 2.88 -11.63 9.55
N ASN A 108 2.05 -11.09 8.64
CA ASN A 108 1.89 -11.63 7.30
C ASN A 108 3.19 -11.46 6.51
N GLN A 109 3.74 -12.57 6.02
CA GLN A 109 4.93 -12.56 5.15
C GLN A 109 4.78 -11.62 3.95
N ILE A 110 3.56 -11.44 3.43
CA ILE A 110 3.27 -10.51 2.34
C ILE A 110 3.47 -9.06 2.80
N TYR A 111 3.01 -8.70 4.00
CA TYR A 111 3.19 -7.35 4.56
C TYR A 111 4.68 -7.01 4.70
N GLN A 112 5.46 -7.93 5.29
CA GLN A 112 6.90 -7.76 5.46
C GLN A 112 7.62 -7.67 4.11
N ALA A 113 7.28 -8.56 3.17
CA ALA A 113 7.80 -8.52 1.81
C ALA A 113 7.54 -7.16 1.13
N LEU A 114 6.32 -6.64 1.23
CA LEU A 114 5.96 -5.33 0.66
C LEU A 114 6.67 -4.18 1.39
N CYS A 115 6.81 -4.23 2.72
CA CYS A 115 7.53 -3.22 3.50
C CYS A 115 9.02 -3.16 3.13
N ASN A 116 9.64 -4.31 2.88
CA ASN A 116 11.05 -4.43 2.55
C ASN A 116 11.41 -4.00 1.12
N LEU A 117 10.42 -3.80 0.24
CA LEU A 117 10.68 -3.25 -1.09
C LEU A 117 11.17 -1.80 -0.98
N THR A 118 12.28 -1.48 -1.64
CA THR A 118 12.77 -0.10 -1.71
C THR A 118 11.95 0.69 -2.73
N VAL A 119 10.92 1.38 -2.24
CA VAL A 119 9.98 2.16 -3.08
C VAL A 119 9.69 3.51 -2.46
N GLN A 120 9.72 4.56 -3.29
CA GLN A 120 9.52 5.94 -2.87
C GLN A 120 8.05 6.27 -2.54
N ARG A 121 7.11 5.69 -3.27
CA ARG A 121 5.68 6.03 -3.15
C ARG A 121 4.85 4.78 -2.96
N ARG A 122 3.96 4.83 -1.97
CA ARG A 122 3.08 3.71 -1.61
C ARG A 122 1.66 4.23 -1.50
N ILE A 123 0.74 3.56 -2.18
CA ILE A 123 -0.69 3.84 -2.13
C ILE A 123 -1.38 2.58 -1.66
N LEU A 124 -2.25 2.70 -0.66
CA LEU A 124 -3.09 1.63 -0.18
C LEU A 124 -4.55 2.01 -0.42
N ILE A 125 -5.29 1.12 -1.07
CA ILE A 125 -6.72 1.31 -1.40
C ILE A 125 -7.50 0.29 -0.59
N SER A 126 -8.55 0.73 0.11
CA SER A 126 -9.46 -0.17 0.82
C SER A 126 -10.88 0.38 0.74
N GLY A 127 -11.83 -0.49 0.38
CA GLY A 127 -13.26 -0.18 0.43
C GLY A 127 -13.87 -0.36 1.83
N THR A 128 -13.23 -1.15 2.68
CA THR A 128 -13.72 -1.39 4.05
C THR A 128 -13.22 -0.29 4.99
N PRO A 129 -14.09 0.19 5.92
CA PRO A 129 -13.62 1.05 6.99
C PRO A 129 -12.57 0.28 7.79
N ILE A 130 -11.45 0.93 8.07
CA ILE A 130 -10.47 0.39 9.01
C ILE A 130 -11.22 0.21 10.33
N GLN A 131 -11.32 -1.06 10.77
CA GLN A 131 -12.05 -1.42 11.97
C GLN A 131 -11.33 -0.77 13.16
N ASN A 132 -12.02 -0.52 14.28
CA ASN A 132 -11.53 0.28 15.42
C ASN A 132 -10.29 -0.28 16.16
N ASP A 133 -9.49 -1.12 15.53
CA ASP A 133 -8.22 -1.65 16.02
C ASP A 133 -7.07 -0.69 15.67
N LEU A 134 -6.50 -0.07 16.70
CA LEU A 134 -5.38 0.86 16.58
C LEU A 134 -4.13 0.21 15.96
N LEU A 135 -3.94 -1.10 16.12
CA LEU A 135 -2.82 -1.82 15.51
C LEU A 135 -3.01 -2.02 14.01
N GLU A 136 -4.24 -2.22 13.55
CA GLU A 136 -4.54 -2.22 12.12
C GLU A 136 -4.24 -0.84 11.52
N TYR A 137 -4.68 0.24 12.18
CA TYR A 137 -4.36 1.61 11.77
C TYR A 137 -2.84 1.84 11.69
N PHE A 138 -2.10 1.44 12.72
CA PHE A 138 -0.65 1.54 12.73
C PHE A 138 -0.02 0.80 11.54
N SER A 139 -0.48 -0.42 11.26
CA SER A 139 0.05 -1.25 10.16
C SER A 139 -0.15 -0.61 8.79
N LEU A 140 -1.34 -0.07 8.53
CA LEU A 140 -1.66 0.57 7.26
C LEU A 140 -0.90 1.90 7.09
N VAL A 141 -0.83 2.71 8.15
CA VAL A 141 -0.13 3.99 8.12
C VAL A 141 1.38 3.78 8.01
N HIS A 142 1.94 2.84 8.76
CA HIS A 142 3.35 2.47 8.68
C HIS A 142 3.71 1.95 7.29
N PHE A 143 2.83 1.18 6.65
CA PHE A 143 3.05 0.74 5.27
C PHE A 143 3.13 1.92 4.31
N VAL A 144 2.20 2.88 4.39
CA VAL A 144 2.15 4.03 3.48
C VAL A 144 3.29 5.01 3.75
N ASN A 145 3.59 5.28 5.01
CA ASN A 145 4.61 6.22 5.45
C ASN A 145 5.43 5.62 6.60
N GLN A 146 6.46 4.88 6.24
CA GLN A 146 7.35 4.22 7.19
C GLN A 146 8.02 5.27 8.09
N GLY A 147 7.84 5.12 9.39
CA GLY A 147 8.44 5.98 10.42
C GLY A 147 7.59 7.12 10.95
N ILE A 148 6.46 7.48 10.32
CA ILE A 148 5.63 8.62 10.79
C ILE A 148 5.06 8.43 12.21
N LEU A 149 4.81 7.19 12.62
CA LEU A 149 4.33 6.82 13.96
C LEU A 149 5.42 6.17 14.84
N GLY A 150 6.67 6.17 14.37
CA GLY A 150 7.77 5.43 15.02
C GLY A 150 7.65 3.92 14.85
N THR A 151 8.30 3.19 15.76
CA THR A 151 8.27 1.73 15.85
C THR A 151 6.97 1.22 16.47
N ARG A 152 6.65 -0.07 16.29
CA ARG A 152 5.46 -0.70 16.88
C ARG A 152 5.41 -0.55 18.41
N ASN A 153 6.55 -0.65 19.08
CA ASN A 153 6.65 -0.54 20.54
C ASN A 153 6.43 0.90 21.01
N GLU A 154 6.96 1.88 20.27
CA GLU A 154 6.71 3.29 20.54
C GLU A 154 5.25 3.64 20.32
N PHE A 155 4.65 3.15 19.23
CA PHE A 155 3.22 3.33 18.97
C PHE A 155 2.35 2.75 20.10
N LYS A 156 2.67 1.53 20.55
CA LYS A 156 1.99 0.87 21.68
C LYS A 156 2.02 1.71 22.93
N ARG A 157 3.22 2.17 23.31
CA ARG A 157 3.43 2.95 24.53
C ARG A 157 2.79 4.35 24.45
N ASN A 158 2.87 5.00 23.30
CA ASN A 158 2.50 6.42 23.17
C ASN A 158 1.03 6.63 22.79
N TYR A 159 0.39 5.67 22.11
CA TYR A 159 -0.97 5.77 21.61
C TYR A 159 -1.86 4.61 22.05
N GLU A 160 -1.51 3.36 21.73
CA GLU A 160 -2.40 2.22 21.96
C GLU A 160 -2.77 2.03 23.44
N ASN A 161 -1.78 1.87 24.32
CA ASN A 161 -2.02 1.60 25.72
C ASN A 161 -2.79 2.76 26.40
N PRO A 162 -2.40 4.04 26.25
CA PRO A 162 -3.17 5.14 26.83
C PRO A 162 -4.61 5.23 26.32
N ILE A 163 -4.85 5.00 25.02
CA ILE A 163 -6.20 5.04 24.45
C ILE A 163 -7.06 3.88 24.97
N LEU A 164 -6.49 2.67 25.08
CA LEU A 164 -7.20 1.52 25.61
C LEU A 164 -7.51 1.70 27.11
N SER A 165 -6.54 2.18 27.90
CA SER A 165 -6.74 2.50 29.31
C SER A 165 -7.85 3.54 29.52
N GLY A 166 -7.90 4.60 28.70
CA GLY A 166 -8.97 5.60 28.78
C GLY A 166 -10.35 5.09 28.34
N ARG A 167 -10.42 4.00 27.57
CA ARG A 167 -11.69 3.35 27.14
C ARG A 167 -12.19 2.29 28.12
N ASP A 168 -11.41 1.95 29.15
CA ASP A 168 -11.83 0.99 30.16
C ASP A 168 -13.04 1.53 30.95
N ALA A 169 -13.98 0.67 31.29
CA ALA A 169 -15.17 1.04 32.04
C ALA A 169 -14.82 1.62 33.43
N LEU A 170 -13.72 1.15 34.03
CA LEU A 170 -13.22 1.56 35.33
C LEU A 170 -12.20 2.70 35.26
N ALA A 171 -11.94 3.25 34.06
CA ALA A 171 -10.98 4.33 33.88
C ALA A 171 -11.36 5.57 34.70
N THR A 172 -10.36 6.16 35.35
CA THR A 172 -10.49 7.46 36.01
C THR A 172 -10.71 8.56 34.98
N ASP A 173 -11.29 9.69 35.39
CA ASP A 173 -11.50 10.83 34.48
C ASP A 173 -10.19 11.34 33.87
N LYS A 174 -9.07 11.24 34.61
CA LYS A 174 -7.73 11.58 34.11
C LYS A 174 -7.25 10.62 33.03
N GLU A 175 -7.50 9.32 33.16
CA GLU A 175 -7.12 8.33 32.14
C GLU A 175 -7.97 8.50 30.87
N ARG A 176 -9.26 8.82 31.01
CA ARG A 176 -10.13 9.17 29.89
C ARG A 176 -9.62 10.38 29.12
N GLU A 177 -9.28 11.46 29.83
CA GLU A 177 -8.75 12.68 29.22
C GLU A 177 -7.44 12.42 28.46
N ILE A 178 -6.51 11.66 29.05
CA ILE A 178 -5.24 11.28 28.39
C ILE A 178 -5.53 10.43 27.14
N GLY A 179 -6.42 9.45 27.23
CA GLY A 179 -6.81 8.59 26.12
C GLY A 179 -7.40 9.38 24.95
N ASP A 180 -8.31 10.30 25.22
CA ASP A 180 -8.93 11.16 24.21
C ASP A 180 -7.93 12.12 23.57
N GLN A 181 -7.02 12.69 24.37
CA GLN A 181 -5.94 13.53 23.85
C GLN A 181 -5.03 12.74 22.89
N LYS A 182 -4.60 11.54 23.28
CA LYS A 182 -3.76 10.68 22.43
C LYS A 182 -4.47 10.21 21.17
N LEU A 183 -5.76 9.92 21.25
CA LEU A 183 -6.56 9.61 20.07
C LEU A 183 -6.62 10.80 19.11
N LYS A 184 -6.82 12.02 19.62
CA LYS A 184 -6.86 13.24 18.81
C LYS A 184 -5.51 13.52 18.13
N GLU A 185 -4.41 13.38 18.85
CA GLU A 185 -3.04 13.50 18.29
C GLU A 185 -2.81 12.49 17.15
N LEU A 186 -3.17 11.22 17.38
CA LEU A 186 -3.05 10.17 16.37
C LEU A 186 -3.87 10.49 15.11
N LEU A 187 -5.14 10.88 15.27
CA LEU A 187 -6.01 11.21 14.15
C LEU A 187 -5.50 12.42 13.35
N GLN A 188 -4.91 13.42 14.00
CA GLN A 188 -4.31 14.57 13.30
C GLN A 188 -3.15 14.19 12.39
N ILE A 189 -2.34 13.20 12.79
CA ILE A 189 -1.24 12.67 11.98
C ILE A 189 -1.82 11.85 10.82
N VAL A 190 -2.69 10.89 11.14
CA VAL A 190 -3.23 9.92 10.18
C VAL A 190 -4.08 10.60 9.09
N ASN A 191 -4.88 11.60 9.45
CA ASN A 191 -5.73 12.33 8.50
C ASN A 191 -4.94 13.09 7.42
N ARG A 192 -3.63 13.31 7.60
CA ARG A 192 -2.78 13.91 6.55
C ARG A 192 -2.46 12.92 5.42
N CYS A 193 -2.60 11.63 5.66
CA CYS A 193 -2.22 10.56 4.74
C CYS A 193 -3.42 9.74 4.24
N ILE A 194 -4.63 10.00 4.75
CA ILE A 194 -5.85 9.28 4.38
C ILE A 194 -6.81 10.22 3.67
N ILE A 195 -7.36 9.75 2.55
CA ILE A 195 -8.50 10.38 1.87
C ILE A 195 -9.65 9.38 1.90
N ARG A 196 -10.74 9.74 2.57
CA ARG A 196 -11.97 8.95 2.59
C ARG A 196 -13.11 9.79 2.04
N ARG A 197 -13.82 9.26 1.05
CA ARG A 197 -15.06 9.83 0.53
C ARG A 197 -16.17 8.81 0.72
N THR A 198 -17.29 9.22 1.27
CA THR A 198 -18.50 8.40 1.33
C THR A 198 -19.31 8.65 0.07
N CYS A 199 -19.87 7.59 -0.51
CA CYS A 199 -20.91 7.75 -1.52
C CYS A 199 -22.15 8.27 -0.80
N ILE A 200 -22.30 9.59 -0.71
CA ILE A 200 -23.57 10.20 -0.35
C ILE A 200 -24.31 10.41 -1.67
N HIS A 201 -25.08 9.42 -2.10
CA HIS A 201 -26.11 9.61 -3.12
C HIS A 201 -27.38 8.89 -2.62
N PHE A 202 -28.41 9.65 -2.23
CA PHE A 202 -29.46 10.30 -3.05
C PHE A 202 -30.54 9.30 -3.46
#